data_AF-A0A1S8XVQ6-F1
#
_entry.id   AF-A0A1S8XVQ6-F1
#
_cell.length_a   1.000
_cell.length_b   1.000
_cell.length_c   1.000
_cell.angle_alpha   90.00
_cell.angle_beta   90.00
_cell.angle_gamma   90.00
#
_symmetry.space_group_name_H-M   'P 1'
#
loop_
_entity.id
_entity.type
_entity.pdbx_description
1 polymer ?
#
loop_
_entity_poly.entity_id
_entity_poly.type
_entity_poly.pdbx_seq_one_letter_code
_entity_poly.pdbx_strand_id
1 'polypeptide(L)' 'MTGTRLRRGVALVATLLCVGTLFAAPAHADNPIVQTIYTADPAPLVHNGRVYLYTGHDEDGSTYFTMKDWR' A
#
# COMPACT_ATOMS: atom_id res chain seq x y z
N MET A 1 -21.43 -36.03 29.06
CA MET A 1 -21.54 -34.56 29.27
C MET A 1 -20.30 -33.78 28.79
N THR A 2 -19.51 -34.31 27.85
CA THR A 2 -18.17 -33.82 27.46
C THR A 2 -18.15 -32.93 26.21
N GLY A 3 -19.09 -33.10 25.27
CA GLY A 3 -19.10 -32.35 24.00
C GLY A 3 -19.42 -30.84 24.11
N THR A 4 -20.21 -30.44 25.12
CA THR A 4 -20.63 -29.03 25.29
C THR A 4 -19.48 -28.14 25.77
N ARG A 5 -18.53 -28.66 26.54
CA ARG A 5 -17.36 -27.90 27.03
C ARG A 5 -16.36 -27.63 25.89
N LEU A 6 -16.14 -28.61 25.02
CA LEU A 6 -15.29 -28.47 23.83
C LEU A 6 -15.86 -27.44 22.85
N ARG A 7 -17.17 -27.48 22.58
CA ARG A 7 -17.85 -26.51 21.70
C ARG A 7 -17.76 -25.08 22.23
N ARG A 8 -17.92 -24.89 23.55
CA ARG A 8 -17.76 -23.59 24.20
C ARG A 8 -16.33 -23.08 24.12
N GLY A 9 -15.34 -23.95 24.34
CA GLY A 9 -13.93 -23.60 24.18
C GLY A 9 -13.59 -23.14 22.76
N VAL A 10 -14.06 -23.88 21.74
CA VAL A 10 -13.87 -23.50 20.32
C VAL A 10 -14.54 -22.16 20.00
N ALA A 11 -15.78 -21.96 20.46
CA ALA A 11 -16.49 -20.70 20.26
C ALA A 11 -15.75 -19.51 20.90
N LEU A 12 -15.20 -19.70 22.10
CA LEU A 12 -14.43 -18.68 22.81
C LEU A 12 -13.14 -18.30 22.07
N VAL A 13 -12.39 -19.31 21.60
CA VAL A 13 -11.18 -19.09 20.79
C VAL A 13 -11.49 -18.38 19.48
N ALA A 14 -12.54 -18.81 18.76
CA ALA A 14 -12.96 -18.15 17.52
C ALA A 14 -13.36 -16.70 17.75
N THR A 15 -14.10 -16.42 18.84
CA THR A 15 -14.53 -15.06 19.19
C THR A 15 -13.33 -14.17 19.51
N LEU A 16 -12.37 -14.67 20.30
CA LEU A 16 -11.14 -13.94 20.62
C LEU A 16 -10.31 -13.64 19.36
N LEU A 17 -10.22 -14.58 18.42
CA LEU A 17 -9.52 -14.39 17.15
C LEU A 17 -10.19 -13.28 16.32
N CYS A 18 -11.52 -13.32 16.20
CA CYS A 18 -12.28 -12.30 15.47
C CYS A 18 -12.14 -10.92 16.10
N VAL A 19 -12.22 -10.81 17.44
CA VAL A 19 -12.03 -9.52 18.13
C VAL A 19 -10.61 -8.98 17.91
N GLY A 20 -9.59 -9.84 17.90
CA GLY A 20 -8.22 -9.43 17.59
C GLY A 20 -8.07 -8.77 16.21
N THR A 21 -8.82 -9.21 15.20
CA THR A 21 -8.76 -8.62 13.84
C THR A 21 -9.36 -7.21 13.75
N LEU A 22 -10.20 -6.80 14.70
CA LEU A 22 -10.79 -5.45 14.73
C LEU A 22 -9.78 -4.37 15.13
N PHE A 23 -8.64 -4.75 15.69
CA PHE A 23 -7.58 -3.85 16.16
C PHE A 23 -6.32 -3.91 15.28
N ALA A 24 -6.45 -4.33 14.02
CA ALA A 24 -5.33 -4.28 13.08
C ALA A 24 -4.86 -2.83 12.91
N ALA A 25 -3.55 -2.61 12.99
CA ALA A 25 -2.96 -1.30 12.71
C ALA A 25 -3.31 -0.87 11.26
N PRO A 26 -3.49 0.44 11.00
CA PRO A 26 -3.71 0.91 9.64
C PRO A 26 -2.53 0.49 8.76
N ALA A 27 -2.83 -0.07 7.58
CA ALA A 27 -1.81 -0.30 6.58
C ALA A 27 -1.32 1.05 6.06
N HIS A 28 0.00 1.26 6.06
CA HIS A 28 0.61 2.39 5.38
C HIS A 28 0.88 1.99 3.93
N ALA A 29 0.46 2.83 2.99
CA ALA A 29 0.87 2.70 1.60
C ALA A 29 2.21 3.41 1.41
N ASP A 30 3.09 2.87 0.57
CA ASP A 30 4.33 3.53 0.13
C ASP A 30 4.04 4.61 -0.92
N ASN A 31 3.06 5.48 -0.67
CA ASN A 31 2.75 6.62 -1.53
C ASN A 31 3.31 7.89 -0.88
N PRO A 32 4.21 8.64 -1.53
CA PRO A 32 4.71 8.45 -2.90
C PRO A 32 5.72 7.31 -3.07
N ILE A 33 5.62 6.61 -4.21
CA ILE A 33 6.48 5.46 -4.57
C ILE A 33 7.89 5.88 -5.01
N VAL A 34 8.06 7.14 -5.40
CA VAL A 34 9.35 7.80 -5.61
C VAL A 34 9.45 8.93 -4.60
N GLN A 35 10.47 8.89 -3.73
CA GLN A 35 10.61 9.80 -2.58
C GLN A 35 11.84 10.71 -2.67
N THR A 36 12.65 10.52 -3.71
CA THR A 36 13.96 11.18 -3.85
C THR A 36 13.95 12.32 -4.87
N ILE A 37 12.94 12.38 -5.74
CA ILE A 37 12.76 13.39 -6.78
C ILE A 37 11.26 13.64 -7.00
N TYR A 38 10.89 14.80 -7.53
CA TYR A 38 9.51 15.10 -7.91
C TYR A 38 9.19 14.48 -9.27
N THR A 39 8.16 13.63 -9.29
CA THR A 39 7.70 12.95 -10.50
C THR A 39 6.29 13.42 -10.87
N ALA A 40 6.05 13.63 -12.16
CA ALA A 40 4.77 14.07 -12.70
C ALA A 40 4.33 13.21 -13.89
N ASP A 41 3.05 13.30 -14.26
CA ASP A 41 2.49 12.72 -15.49
C ASP A 41 2.78 11.22 -15.69
N PRO A 42 2.36 10.33 -14.77
CA PRO A 42 2.67 8.91 -14.84
C PRO A 42 2.03 8.21 -16.06
N ALA A 43 2.86 7.53 -16.86
CA ALA A 43 2.46 6.66 -17.97
C ALA A 43 2.93 5.22 -17.71
N PRO A 44 2.07 4.33 -17.17
CA PRO A 44 2.45 2.96 -16.86
C PRO A 44 2.46 2.04 -18.08
N LEU A 45 3.45 1.15 -18.14
CA LEU A 45 3.56 0.04 -19.09
C LEU A 45 3.71 -1.28 -18.34
N VAL A 46 2.88 -2.28 -18.67
CA VAL A 46 3.01 -3.63 -18.11
C VAL A 46 3.69 -4.54 -19.12
N HIS A 47 4.81 -5.15 -18.74
CA HIS A 47 5.53 -6.09 -19.61
C HIS A 47 6.16 -7.22 -18.78
N ASN A 48 5.91 -8.47 -19.18
CA ASN A 48 6.43 -9.69 -18.53
C ASN A 48 6.24 -9.70 -16.99
N GLY A 49 5.06 -9.29 -16.52
CA GLY A 49 4.74 -9.27 -15.09
C GLY A 49 5.39 -8.13 -14.30
N ARG A 50 5.94 -7.11 -14.96
CA ARG A 50 6.52 -5.92 -14.33
C ARG A 50 5.79 -4.66 -14.79
N VAL A 51 5.59 -3.73 -13.87
CA VAL A 51 5.12 -2.37 -14.17
C VAL A 51 6.34 -1.48 -14.33
N TYR A 52 6.46 -0.85 -15.49
CA TYR A 52 7.42 0.21 -15.77
C TYR A 52 6.64 1.52 -15.75
N LEU A 53 7.07 2.46 -14.92
CA LEU A 53 6.41 3.76 -14.81
C LEU A 53 7.28 4.83 -15.43
N TYR A 54 6.79 5.46 -16.49
CA TYR A 54 7.44 6.62 -17.11
C TYR A 54 6.82 7.89 -16.54
N THR A 55 7.65 8.84 -16.11
CA THR A 55 7.21 10.09 -15.47
C THR A 55 8.08 11.24 -15.94
N GLY A 56 7.58 12.47 -15.85
CA GLY A 56 8.41 13.67 -15.85
C GLY A 56 9.23 13.78 -14.55
N HIS A 57 10.27 14.61 -14.57
CA HIS A 57 11.09 14.96 -13.42
C HIS A 57 11.02 16.47 -13.18
N ASP A 58 10.08 16.90 -12.33
CA ASP A 58 9.90 18.31 -12.00
C ASP A 58 11.02 18.81 -11.06
N GLU A 59 11.37 20.08 -11.21
CA GLU A 59 12.28 20.76 -10.27
C GLU A 59 11.59 21.09 -8.94
N ASP A 60 12.39 21.25 -7.88
CA ASP A 60 11.93 21.71 -6.58
C ASP A 60 11.13 23.02 -6.66
N GLY A 61 9.91 23.00 -6.12
CA GLY A 61 9.03 24.18 -6.10
C GLY A 61 8.44 24.55 -7.46
N SER A 62 8.52 23.66 -8.46
CA SER A 62 7.92 23.92 -9.76
C SER A 62 6.41 24.10 -9.65
N THR A 63 5.89 25.13 -10.33
CA THR A 63 4.45 25.38 -10.48
C THR A 63 3.94 25.06 -11.90
N TYR A 64 4.85 24.65 -12.78
CA TYR A 64 4.63 24.36 -14.21
C TYR A 64 5.58 23.22 -14.65
N PHE A 65 5.70 22.97 -15.96
CA PHE A 65 6.57 21.97 -16.56
C PHE A 65 8.04 22.43 -16.59
N THR A 66 8.65 22.68 -15.43
CA THR A 66 10.07 23.07 -15.34
C THR A 66 10.90 21.83 -15.04
N MET A 67 11.77 21.45 -15.97
CA MET A 67 12.69 20.33 -15.78
C MET A 67 13.99 20.63 -16.55
N LYS A 68 15.16 20.36 -15.95
CA LYS A 68 16.46 20.66 -16.57
C LYS A 68 17.02 19.54 -17.44
N ASP A 69 16.52 18.32 -17.31
CA ASP A 69 17.10 17.12 -17.95
C ASP A 69 17.00 17.12 -19.49
N TRP A 70 16.23 18.03 -20.08
CA TRP A 70 15.99 18.07 -21.53
C TRP A 70 17.00 18.94 -22.28
N ARG A 71 17.87 19.63 -21.55
CA ARG A 71 18.82 20.61 -22.10
C ARG A 71 20.21 20.02 -22.22
#